data_AF-A0A2E0ZDW9-F1
#
_entry.id   AF-A0A2E0ZDW9-F1
#
_cell.length_a   1.000
_cell.length_b   1.000
_cell.length_c   1.000
_cell.angle_alpha   90.00
_cell.angle_beta   90.00
_cell.angle_gamma   90.00
#
_symmetry.space_group_name_H-M   'P 1'
#
loop_
_entity.id
_entity.type
_entity.pdbx_description
1 polymer ?
#
loop_
_entity_poly.entity_id
_entity_poly.type
_entity_poly.pdbx_seq_one_letter_code
_entity_poly.pdbx_strand_id
1 'polypeptide(L)'
;MSAPTASVHTSDKSKKVYRWRIVGNVAVVLLVAVTTLWAYWGMAEMYYEGWWGEWTNRLPYLIPGTAFLLLSLLIIRWPRLGGWLLILLGGGFTAFYWSVQFSRWGFNWEAFLSMFPVSGLLVLLGVCFVLAGSAQRHYPQVQTPSSAGRWAFVQRNWRYLLAVGLPLLVAIVVSAINVPIILARVDDGDRGAQLVIGNGVTLVWAPAGPGWGRGMLRADQKNFNQPGAVLSWNEIALYGRPPIGVGDKPGFVGLACDSSTDAGCATQVDMAATGLCRYLSADGLQLQNEPQDIWRMPTVDEMVRSLARHGANSGCTWDGKTDSAECAITPDKEPPLWDPDSSAVYYWAADEYNLVEAYYINYNGNAVHSQPKSFGNARHGYRCVREPE
;
A
#
# COMPACT_ATOMS: atom_id res chain seq x y z
N MET A 1 -1.76 -25.27 -73.46
CA MET A 1 -0.94 -25.40 -72.24
C MET A 1 -1.23 -24.19 -71.36
N SER A 2 -2.08 -24.37 -70.35
CA SER A 2 -2.56 -23.31 -69.46
C SER A 2 -1.81 -23.43 -68.13
N ALA A 3 -1.02 -22.42 -67.78
CA ALA A 3 -0.26 -22.39 -66.53
C ALA A 3 -1.20 -22.29 -65.31
N PRO A 4 -0.93 -23.01 -64.21
CA PRO A 4 -1.86 -23.05 -63.08
C PRO A 4 -1.76 -21.80 -62.20
N THR A 5 -2.94 -21.41 -61.73
CA THR A 5 -3.32 -20.36 -60.79
C THR A 5 -2.67 -20.52 -59.40
N ALA A 6 -1.37 -20.22 -59.27
CA ALA A 6 -0.66 -20.30 -57.98
C ALA A 6 -0.73 -19.03 -57.10
N SER A 7 -1.38 -17.95 -57.55
CA SER A 7 -1.29 -16.63 -56.87
C SER A 7 -2.29 -16.41 -55.71
N VAL A 8 -3.36 -17.21 -55.60
CA VAL A 8 -4.43 -16.96 -54.63
C VAL A 8 -4.11 -17.50 -53.23
N HIS A 9 -3.39 -18.62 -53.12
CA HIS A 9 -3.11 -19.27 -51.82
C HIS A 9 -2.05 -18.57 -50.97
N THR A 10 -1.17 -17.75 -51.56
CA THR A 10 -0.10 -17.05 -50.84
C THR A 10 -0.61 -15.81 -50.09
N SER A 11 -1.69 -15.19 -50.58
CA SER A 11 -2.29 -13.98 -50.00
C SER A 11 -3.03 -14.25 -48.68
N ASP A 12 -3.70 -15.40 -48.53
CA ASP A 12 -4.43 -15.71 -47.28
C ASP A 12 -3.50 -16.10 -46.13
N LYS A 13 -2.41 -16.84 -46.42
CA LYS A 13 -1.40 -17.20 -45.40
C LYS A 13 -0.69 -15.96 -44.85
N SER A 14 -0.33 -14.99 -45.70
CA SER A 14 0.33 -13.76 -45.25
C SER A 14 -0.56 -12.91 -44.36
N LYS A 15 -1.86 -12.81 -44.67
CA LYS A 15 -2.86 -12.11 -43.84
C LYS A 15 -3.00 -12.74 -42.45
N LYS A 16 -3.05 -14.08 -42.36
CA LYS A 16 -3.14 -14.79 -41.07
C LYS A 16 -1.89 -14.56 -40.20
N VAL A 17 -0.70 -14.63 -40.78
CA VAL A 17 0.56 -14.36 -40.09
C VAL A 17 0.60 -12.92 -39.56
N TYR A 18 0.17 -11.96 -40.39
CA TYR A 18 0.13 -10.55 -40.00
C TYR A 18 -0.82 -10.30 -38.83
N ARG A 19 -2.02 -10.90 -38.83
CA ARG A 19 -2.99 -10.78 -37.73
C ARG A 19 -2.43 -11.29 -36.40
N TRP A 20 -1.85 -12.48 -36.36
CA TRP A 20 -1.27 -13.04 -35.13
C TRP A 20 -0.06 -12.25 -34.63
N ARG A 21 0.70 -11.63 -35.55
CA ARG A 21 1.79 -10.72 -35.18
C ARG A 21 1.26 -9.46 -34.48
N ILE A 22 0.17 -8.87 -34.98
CA ILE A 22 -0.48 -7.72 -34.32
C ILE A 22 -0.95 -8.14 -32.92
N VAL A 23 -1.68 -9.26 -32.81
CA VAL A 23 -2.17 -9.75 -31.51
C VAL A 23 -1.02 -9.96 -30.52
N GLY A 24 0.06 -10.61 -30.94
CA GLY A 24 1.24 -10.79 -30.09
C GLY A 24 1.93 -9.49 -29.71
N ASN A 25 2.00 -8.51 -30.61
CA ASN A 25 2.60 -7.20 -30.30
C ASN A 25 1.73 -6.39 -29.32
N VAL A 26 0.42 -6.37 -29.52
CA VAL A 26 -0.54 -5.72 -28.61
C VAL A 26 -0.46 -6.37 -27.23
N ALA A 27 -0.41 -7.70 -27.16
CA ALA A 27 -0.25 -8.42 -25.89
C ALA A 27 1.07 -8.06 -25.18
N VAL A 28 2.17 -7.88 -25.91
CA VAL A 28 3.44 -7.39 -25.33
C VAL A 28 3.28 -5.99 -24.76
N VAL A 29 2.70 -5.05 -25.51
CA VAL A 29 2.52 -3.67 -25.03
C VAL A 29 1.68 -3.62 -23.76
N LEU A 30 0.57 -4.36 -23.72
CA LEU A 30 -0.29 -4.46 -22.53
C LEU A 30 0.43 -5.10 -21.34
N LEU A 31 1.19 -6.17 -21.58
CA LEU A 31 1.99 -6.81 -20.53
C LEU A 31 3.08 -5.88 -19.97
N VAL A 32 3.72 -5.08 -20.82
CA VAL A 32 4.69 -4.06 -20.41
C VAL A 32 3.99 -2.98 -19.58
N ALA A 33 2.79 -2.54 -19.96
CA ALA A 33 2.02 -1.58 -19.18
C ALA A 33 1.69 -2.13 -17.78
N VAL A 34 1.23 -3.38 -17.67
CA VAL A 34 0.98 -4.04 -16.39
C VAL A 34 2.27 -4.15 -15.55
N THR A 35 3.38 -4.57 -16.16
CA THR A 35 4.67 -4.65 -15.47
C THR A 35 5.15 -3.29 -14.97
N THR A 36 4.96 -2.25 -15.78
CA THR A 36 5.34 -0.87 -15.44
C THR A 36 4.48 -0.33 -14.30
N LEU A 37 3.18 -0.66 -14.28
CA LEU A 37 2.28 -0.32 -13.18
C LEU A 37 2.72 -0.96 -11.87
N TRP A 38 3.05 -2.25 -11.87
CA TRP A 38 3.53 -2.94 -10.67
C TRP A 38 4.91 -2.45 -10.20
N ALA A 39 5.78 -2.05 -11.12
CA ALA A 39 7.03 -1.39 -10.77
C ALA A 39 6.80 -0.01 -10.15
N TYR A 40 5.89 0.80 -10.72
CA TYR A 40 5.48 2.08 -10.14
C TYR A 40 4.94 1.91 -8.73
N TRP A 41 3.94 1.04 -8.55
CA TRP A 41 3.30 0.81 -7.26
C TRP A 41 4.32 0.29 -6.22
N GLY A 42 5.12 -0.72 -6.57
CA GLY A 42 6.13 -1.25 -5.67
C GLY A 42 7.18 -0.22 -5.25
N MET A 43 7.64 0.63 -6.17
CA MET A 43 8.58 1.71 -5.84
C MET A 43 7.93 2.81 -4.99
N ALA A 44 6.69 3.20 -5.29
CA ALA A 44 5.96 4.21 -4.54
C ALA A 44 5.72 3.77 -3.09
N GLU A 45 5.21 2.55 -2.89
CA GLU A 45 4.99 1.97 -1.56
C GLU A 45 6.31 1.75 -0.79
N MET A 46 7.39 1.35 -1.48
CA MET A 46 8.70 1.22 -0.86
C MET A 46 9.17 2.55 -0.24
N TYR A 47 8.93 3.68 -0.91
CA TYR A 47 9.32 5.00 -0.39
C TYR A 47 8.34 5.53 0.66
N TYR A 48 7.06 5.32 0.44
CA TYR A 48 6.00 5.84 1.29
C TYR A 48 5.91 5.07 2.62
N GLU A 49 5.94 3.74 2.58
CA GLU A 49 5.75 2.89 3.77
C GLU A 49 6.98 2.05 4.13
N GLY A 50 7.78 1.65 3.14
CA GLY A 50 8.92 0.75 3.34
C GLY A 50 10.21 1.45 3.78
N TRP A 51 10.24 2.78 3.75
CA TRP A 51 11.46 3.55 4.01
C TRP A 51 11.63 3.88 5.49
N TRP A 52 11.93 2.86 6.27
CA TRP A 52 12.26 2.93 7.69
C TRP A 52 13.19 1.77 8.06
N GLY A 53 14.02 1.96 9.08
CA GLY A 53 14.92 0.92 9.58
C GLY A 53 15.79 0.27 8.49
N GLU A 54 15.96 -1.05 8.58
CA GLU A 54 16.88 -1.82 7.75
C GLU A 54 16.47 -1.90 6.27
N TRP A 55 17.45 -2.04 5.38
CA TRP A 55 17.21 -2.16 3.93
C TRP A 55 16.28 -3.32 3.57
N THR A 56 16.29 -4.38 4.38
CA THR A 56 15.42 -5.56 4.25
C THR A 56 13.92 -5.22 4.30
N ASN A 57 13.52 -4.17 5.02
CA ASN A 57 12.12 -3.71 5.09
C ASN A 57 11.59 -3.20 3.73
N ARG A 58 12.48 -2.75 2.85
CA ARG A 58 12.15 -2.20 1.54
C ARG A 58 11.93 -3.30 0.50
N LEU A 59 12.58 -4.45 0.66
CA LEU A 59 12.60 -5.52 -0.34
C LEU A 59 11.21 -6.12 -0.64
N PRO A 60 10.32 -6.36 0.34
CA PRO A 60 8.99 -6.91 0.07
C PRO A 60 8.17 -6.09 -0.94
N TYR A 61 8.29 -4.77 -0.90
CA TYR A 61 7.58 -3.85 -1.80
C TYR A 61 8.04 -3.98 -3.27
N LEU A 62 9.28 -4.43 -3.50
CA LEU A 62 9.84 -4.62 -4.84
C LEU A 62 9.51 -5.99 -5.46
N ILE A 63 9.00 -6.93 -4.66
CA ILE A 63 8.71 -8.31 -5.11
C ILE A 63 7.70 -8.32 -6.27
N PRO A 64 6.54 -7.64 -6.20
CA PRO A 64 5.56 -7.69 -7.28
C PRO A 64 6.12 -7.17 -8.60
N GLY A 65 6.73 -5.97 -8.59
CA GLY A 65 7.34 -5.39 -9.79
C GLY A 65 8.42 -6.29 -10.40
N THR A 66 9.29 -6.86 -9.56
CA THR A 66 10.36 -7.77 -10.01
C THR A 66 9.79 -9.07 -10.58
N ALA A 67 8.78 -9.66 -9.94
CA ALA A 67 8.13 -10.88 -10.41
C ALA A 67 7.47 -10.68 -11.78
N PHE A 68 6.75 -9.58 -11.97
CA PHE A 68 6.15 -9.24 -13.26
C PHE A 68 7.20 -8.94 -14.34
N LEU A 69 8.32 -8.31 -13.98
CA LEU A 69 9.43 -8.10 -14.91
C LEU A 69 10.03 -9.44 -15.39
N LEU A 70 10.35 -10.35 -14.46
CA LEU A 70 10.87 -11.67 -14.79
C LEU A 70 9.89 -12.48 -15.64
N LEU A 71 8.60 -12.43 -15.29
CA LEU A 71 7.54 -13.09 -16.05
C LEU A 71 7.43 -12.49 -17.46
N SER A 72 7.53 -11.18 -17.61
CA SER A 72 7.52 -10.50 -18.91
C SER A 72 8.68 -10.93 -19.81
N LEU A 73 9.89 -11.01 -19.25
CA LEU A 73 11.07 -11.50 -19.97
C LEU A 73 10.89 -12.96 -20.40
N LEU A 74 10.33 -13.79 -19.52
CA LEU A 74 10.00 -15.20 -19.79
C LEU A 74 9.00 -15.32 -20.93
N ILE A 75 7.93 -14.53 -20.93
CA ILE A 75 6.88 -14.53 -21.96
C ILE A 75 7.44 -14.07 -23.30
N ILE A 76 8.25 -13.01 -23.33
CA ILE A 76 8.87 -12.54 -24.58
C ILE A 76 9.80 -13.62 -25.16
N ARG A 77 10.55 -14.33 -24.29
CA ARG A 77 11.47 -15.40 -24.69
C ARG A 77 10.77 -16.69 -25.11
N TRP A 78 9.66 -17.05 -24.45
CA TRP A 78 8.88 -18.27 -24.64
C TRP A 78 7.36 -17.99 -24.56
N PRO A 79 6.75 -17.41 -25.60
CA PRO A 79 5.36 -16.93 -25.55
C PRO A 79 4.34 -17.99 -25.13
N ARG A 80 4.48 -19.24 -25.58
CA ARG A 80 3.54 -20.32 -25.20
C ARG A 80 3.64 -20.70 -23.73
N LEU A 81 4.86 -20.89 -23.23
CA LEU A 81 5.09 -21.26 -21.84
C LEU A 81 4.64 -20.12 -20.91
N GLY A 82 5.09 -18.91 -21.21
CA GLY A 82 4.68 -17.71 -20.47
C GLY A 82 3.17 -17.45 -20.52
N GLY A 83 2.53 -17.70 -21.67
CA GLY A 83 1.09 -17.56 -21.82
C GLY A 83 0.30 -18.54 -20.94
N TRP A 84 0.72 -19.81 -20.87
CA TRP A 84 0.13 -20.77 -19.94
C TRP A 84 0.36 -20.40 -18.48
N LEU A 85 1.56 -19.94 -18.14
CA LEU A 85 1.86 -19.47 -16.79
C LEU A 85 0.97 -18.29 -16.39
N LEU A 86 0.73 -17.33 -17.30
CA LEU A 86 -0.19 -16.22 -17.05
C LEU A 86 -1.63 -16.69 -16.82
N ILE A 87 -2.12 -17.66 -17.61
CA ILE A 87 -3.46 -18.23 -17.43
C ILE A 87 -3.57 -18.90 -16.06
N LEU A 88 -2.60 -19.71 -15.68
CA LEU A 88 -2.62 -20.46 -14.42
C LEU A 88 -2.48 -19.54 -13.21
N LEU A 89 -1.50 -18.62 -13.22
CA LEU A 89 -1.25 -17.70 -12.12
C LEU A 89 -2.36 -16.66 -12.01
N GLY A 90 -2.72 -16.01 -13.12
CA GLY A 90 -3.78 -15.01 -13.16
C GLY A 90 -5.16 -15.62 -12.86
N GLY A 91 -5.46 -16.80 -13.41
CA GLY A 91 -6.69 -17.52 -13.13
C GLY A 91 -6.77 -18.01 -11.68
N GLY A 92 -5.68 -18.56 -11.15
CA GLY A 92 -5.59 -18.99 -9.75
C GLY A 92 -5.74 -17.83 -8.77
N PHE A 93 -5.04 -16.71 -9.01
CA PHE A 93 -5.21 -15.49 -8.21
C PHE A 93 -6.63 -14.94 -8.29
N THR A 94 -7.23 -14.90 -9.49
CA THR A 94 -8.63 -14.48 -9.69
C THR A 94 -9.56 -15.37 -8.85
N ALA A 95 -9.46 -16.69 -8.97
CA ALA A 95 -10.31 -17.62 -8.24
C ALA A 95 -10.15 -17.48 -6.72
N PHE A 96 -8.90 -17.37 -6.24
CA PHE A 96 -8.61 -17.14 -4.83
C PHE A 96 -9.22 -15.82 -4.34
N TYR A 97 -8.92 -14.69 -5.00
CA TYR A 97 -9.42 -13.39 -4.59
C TYR A 97 -10.95 -13.34 -4.55
N TRP A 98 -11.62 -13.89 -5.58
CA TRP A 98 -13.08 -13.93 -5.63
C TRP A 98 -13.68 -14.86 -4.58
N SER A 99 -13.01 -15.96 -4.23
CA SER A 99 -13.45 -16.82 -3.12
C SER A 99 -13.48 -16.07 -1.79
N VAL A 100 -12.44 -15.26 -1.51
CA VAL A 100 -12.36 -14.42 -0.31
C VAL A 100 -13.43 -13.32 -0.34
N GLN A 101 -13.58 -12.60 -1.46
CA GLN A 101 -14.58 -11.54 -1.54
C GLN A 101 -16.00 -12.07 -1.41
N PHE A 102 -16.32 -13.17 -2.10
CA PHE A 102 -17.63 -13.79 -2.01
C PHE A 102 -17.95 -14.26 -0.58
N SER A 103 -16.95 -14.77 0.14
CA SER A 103 -17.11 -15.18 1.55
C SER A 103 -17.36 -14.02 2.51
N ARG A 104 -16.86 -12.81 2.20
CA ARG A 104 -16.95 -11.65 3.10
C ARG A 104 -18.14 -10.73 2.79
N TRP A 105 -18.45 -10.53 1.51
CA TRP A 105 -19.38 -9.48 1.08
C TRP A 105 -20.36 -9.96 -0.01
N GLY A 106 -20.30 -11.23 -0.40
CA GLY A 106 -21.04 -11.73 -1.57
C GLY A 106 -20.49 -11.19 -2.89
N PHE A 107 -21.32 -11.25 -3.94
CA PHE A 107 -20.92 -10.78 -5.27
C PHE A 107 -21.31 -9.31 -5.48
N ASN A 108 -20.33 -8.48 -5.82
CA ASN A 108 -20.53 -7.08 -6.17
C ASN A 108 -19.95 -6.81 -7.57
N TRP A 109 -20.78 -6.28 -8.48
CA TRP A 109 -20.38 -5.97 -9.86
C TRP A 109 -19.31 -4.88 -9.95
N GLU A 110 -19.35 -3.89 -9.08
CA GLU A 110 -18.37 -2.82 -9.04
C GLU A 110 -16.99 -3.34 -8.60
N ALA A 111 -16.96 -4.15 -7.54
CA ALA A 111 -15.76 -4.87 -7.12
C ALA A 111 -15.24 -5.79 -8.25
N PHE A 112 -16.15 -6.38 -9.03
CA PHE A 112 -15.78 -7.25 -10.15
C PHE A 112 -15.10 -6.50 -11.28
N LEU A 113 -15.72 -5.42 -11.73
CA LEU A 113 -15.20 -4.61 -12.82
C LEU A 113 -13.92 -3.88 -12.44
N SER A 114 -13.77 -3.45 -11.17
CA SER A 114 -12.55 -2.80 -10.68
C SER A 114 -11.36 -3.76 -10.57
N MET A 115 -11.59 -5.03 -10.24
CA MET A 115 -10.52 -6.03 -10.11
C MET A 115 -10.21 -6.77 -11.41
N PHE A 116 -11.11 -6.75 -12.40
CA PHE A 116 -10.90 -7.40 -13.69
C PHE A 116 -9.60 -6.96 -14.40
N PRO A 117 -9.20 -5.67 -14.44
CA PRO A 117 -7.92 -5.23 -15.00
C PRO A 117 -6.71 -5.83 -14.30
N VAL A 118 -6.82 -6.18 -13.02
CA VAL A 118 -5.72 -6.73 -12.22
C VAL A 118 -5.57 -8.23 -12.47
N SER A 119 -6.68 -8.96 -12.61
CA SER A 119 -6.67 -10.42 -12.61
C SER A 119 -7.14 -11.04 -13.94
N GLY A 120 -8.29 -10.61 -14.47
CA GLY A 120 -8.88 -11.11 -15.72
C GLY A 120 -8.05 -10.73 -16.96
N LEU A 121 -7.45 -9.53 -16.95
CA LEU A 121 -6.56 -9.07 -18.03
C LEU A 121 -5.36 -10.01 -18.21
N LEU A 122 -4.81 -10.57 -17.12
CA LEU A 122 -3.68 -11.51 -17.20
C LEU A 122 -4.04 -12.79 -17.93
N VAL A 123 -5.25 -13.31 -17.69
CA VAL A 123 -5.76 -14.51 -18.38
C VAL A 123 -5.94 -14.22 -19.87
N LEU A 124 -6.54 -13.09 -20.23
CA LEU A 124 -6.70 -12.67 -21.63
C LEU A 124 -5.36 -12.53 -22.34
N LEU A 125 -4.38 -11.87 -21.69
CA LEU A 125 -3.02 -11.77 -22.22
C LEU A 125 -2.38 -13.15 -22.39
N GLY A 126 -2.55 -14.04 -21.41
CA GLY A 126 -2.07 -15.42 -21.48
C GLY A 126 -2.64 -16.18 -22.69
N VAL A 127 -3.94 -16.08 -22.94
CA VAL A 127 -4.59 -16.66 -24.13
C VAL A 127 -4.00 -16.06 -25.41
N CYS A 128 -3.85 -14.73 -25.48
CA CYS A 128 -3.22 -14.08 -26.64
C CYS A 128 -1.81 -14.61 -26.91
N PHE A 129 -0.99 -14.83 -25.88
CA PHE A 129 0.37 -15.36 -26.02
C PHE A 129 0.40 -16.85 -26.42
N VAL A 130 -0.52 -17.67 -25.92
CA VAL A 130 -0.66 -19.08 -26.33
C VAL A 130 -1.03 -19.16 -27.81
N LEU A 131 -2.01 -18.36 -28.26
CA LEU A 131 -2.44 -18.33 -29.66
C LEU A 131 -1.35 -17.78 -30.58
N ALA A 132 -0.77 -16.63 -30.23
CA ALA A 132 0.30 -16.01 -31.03
C ALA A 132 1.56 -16.89 -31.10
N GLY A 133 1.96 -17.50 -29.98
CA GLY A 133 3.11 -18.40 -29.93
C GLY A 133 2.86 -19.73 -30.67
N SER A 134 1.61 -20.19 -30.73
CA SER A 134 1.24 -21.36 -31.54
C SER A 134 1.31 -21.04 -33.04
N ALA A 135 0.85 -19.86 -33.44
CA ALA A 135 0.96 -19.40 -34.83
C ALA A 135 2.42 -19.25 -35.29
N GLN A 136 3.31 -18.74 -34.43
CA GLN A 136 4.75 -18.57 -34.76
C GLN A 136 5.47 -19.87 -35.11
N ARG A 137 5.12 -21.02 -34.49
CA ARG A 137 5.69 -22.32 -34.86
C ARG A 137 5.30 -22.76 -36.27
N HIS A 138 4.09 -22.44 -36.70
CA HIS A 138 3.56 -22.84 -38.01
C HIS A 138 4.06 -21.94 -39.13
N TYR A 139 4.52 -20.73 -38.81
CA TYR A 139 5.01 -19.75 -39.76
C TYR A 139 6.35 -19.17 -39.29
N PRO A 140 7.46 -19.92 -39.47
CA PRO A 140 8.78 -19.42 -39.16
C PRO A 140 9.03 -18.12 -39.92
N GLN A 141 9.55 -17.14 -39.21
CA GLN A 141 9.72 -15.80 -39.72
C GLN A 141 10.67 -15.83 -40.93
N VAL A 142 10.22 -15.32 -42.08
CA VAL A 142 11.11 -15.03 -43.20
C VAL A 142 12.07 -13.94 -42.70
N GLN A 143 13.34 -14.31 -42.53
CA GLN A 143 14.38 -13.37 -42.14
C GLN A 143 14.50 -12.34 -43.27
N THR A 144 13.99 -11.13 -43.04
CA THR A 144 14.29 -10.00 -43.93
C THR A 144 15.78 -9.68 -43.78
N PRO A 145 16.53 -9.51 -44.89
CA PRO A 145 17.95 -9.22 -44.82
C PRO A 145 18.18 -7.97 -43.98
N SER A 146 18.95 -8.12 -42.89
CA SER A 146 19.21 -7.04 -41.95
C SER A 146 20.12 -5.99 -42.59
N SER A 147 19.67 -4.74 -42.67
CA SER A 147 20.58 -3.61 -42.85
C SER A 147 21.50 -3.55 -41.62
N ALA A 148 22.81 -3.47 -41.85
CA ALA A 148 23.78 -3.30 -40.78
C ALA A 148 23.66 -1.86 -40.23
N GLY A 149 23.04 -1.69 -39.06
CA GLY A 149 22.88 -0.38 -38.44
C GLY A 149 22.24 -0.43 -37.06
N ARG A 150 22.41 0.63 -36.26
CA ARG A 150 21.85 0.76 -34.89
C ARG A 150 20.33 0.51 -34.85
N TRP A 151 19.62 0.91 -35.89
CA TRP A 151 18.17 0.71 -36.01
C TRP A 151 17.76 -0.76 -36.12
N ALA A 152 18.59 -1.62 -36.71
CA ALA A 152 18.30 -3.05 -36.80
C ALA A 152 18.35 -3.73 -35.42
N PHE A 153 19.26 -3.29 -34.53
CA PHE A 153 19.29 -3.77 -33.15
C PHE A 153 18.02 -3.39 -32.39
N VAL A 154 17.58 -2.14 -32.51
CA VAL A 154 16.33 -1.66 -31.87
C VAL A 154 15.13 -2.43 -32.40
N GLN A 155 15.00 -2.59 -33.72
CA GLN A 155 13.90 -3.35 -34.32
C GLN A 155 13.91 -4.84 -33.93
N ARG A 156 15.08 -5.43 -33.66
CA ARG A 156 15.18 -6.83 -33.21
C ARG A 156 14.81 -6.98 -31.73
N ASN A 157 15.18 -6.00 -30.90
CA ASN A 157 15.08 -6.10 -29.44
C ASN A 157 14.03 -5.18 -28.80
N TRP A 158 13.18 -4.51 -29.59
CA TRP A 158 12.22 -3.52 -29.09
C TRP A 158 11.34 -4.05 -27.94
N ARG A 159 10.96 -5.33 -27.97
CA ARG A 159 10.15 -5.96 -26.90
C ARG A 159 10.89 -5.96 -25.56
N TYR A 160 12.17 -6.31 -25.58
CA TYR A 160 13.02 -6.30 -24.39
C TYR A 160 13.33 -4.87 -23.94
N LEU A 161 13.59 -3.97 -24.90
CA LEU A 161 13.82 -2.56 -24.62
C LEU A 161 12.61 -1.92 -23.93
N LEU A 162 11.39 -2.21 -24.36
CA LEU A 162 10.18 -1.73 -23.69
C LEU A 162 9.97 -2.41 -22.33
N ALA A 163 10.11 -3.73 -22.27
CA ALA A 163 9.83 -4.50 -21.05
C ALA A 163 10.79 -4.18 -19.90
N VAL A 164 12.04 -3.83 -20.19
CA VAL A 164 13.02 -3.41 -19.15
C VAL A 164 13.06 -1.89 -19.03
N GLY A 165 13.07 -1.18 -20.15
CA GLY A 165 13.30 0.26 -20.20
C GLY A 165 12.19 1.07 -19.52
N LEU A 166 10.91 0.72 -19.72
CA LEU A 166 9.80 1.47 -19.11
C LEU A 166 9.72 1.27 -17.58
N PRO A 167 9.74 0.04 -17.03
CA PRO A 167 9.78 -0.15 -15.58
C PRO A 167 11.02 0.48 -14.93
N LEU A 168 12.19 0.38 -15.57
CA LEU A 168 13.41 1.02 -15.06
C LEU A 168 13.31 2.54 -15.06
N LEU A 169 12.78 3.13 -16.13
CA LEU A 169 12.54 4.57 -16.21
C LEU A 169 11.59 5.04 -15.10
N VAL A 170 10.51 4.30 -14.86
CA VAL A 170 9.60 4.56 -13.74
C VAL A 170 10.31 4.49 -12.41
N ALA A 171 11.10 3.44 -12.16
CA ALA A 171 11.86 3.31 -10.92
C ALA A 171 12.82 4.49 -10.72
N ILE A 172 13.51 4.94 -11.78
CA ILE A 172 14.39 6.11 -11.73
C ILE A 172 13.60 7.38 -11.41
N VAL A 173 12.49 7.63 -12.10
CA VAL A 173 11.67 8.84 -11.90
C VAL A 173 11.08 8.88 -10.49
N VAL A 174 10.48 7.77 -10.02
CA VAL A 174 9.93 7.67 -8.67
C VAL A 174 11.03 7.89 -7.63
N SER A 175 12.23 7.32 -7.84
CA SER A 175 13.38 7.53 -6.95
C SER A 175 13.85 8.98 -6.96
N ALA A 176 13.95 9.61 -8.12
CA ALA A 176 14.40 11.00 -8.26
C ALA A 176 13.46 11.97 -7.54
N ILE A 177 12.17 11.66 -7.45
CA ILE A 177 11.17 12.45 -6.72
C ILE A 177 11.27 12.18 -5.20
N ASN A 178 11.31 10.92 -4.78
CA ASN A 178 11.15 10.56 -3.36
C ASN A 178 12.44 10.57 -2.55
N VAL A 179 13.59 10.23 -3.16
CA VAL A 179 14.88 10.19 -2.45
C VAL A 179 15.23 11.55 -1.85
N PRO A 180 15.11 12.70 -2.55
CA PRO A 180 15.38 13.99 -1.94
C PRO A 180 14.49 14.31 -0.75
N ILE A 181 13.20 13.97 -0.81
CA ILE A 181 12.23 14.20 0.29
C ILE A 181 12.70 13.44 1.53
N ILE A 182 12.96 12.15 1.36
CA ILE A 182 13.31 11.26 2.44
C ILE A 182 14.70 11.56 3.03
N LEU A 183 15.68 11.89 2.19
CA LEU A 183 17.02 12.27 2.65
C LEU A 183 17.04 13.65 3.32
N ALA A 184 16.02 14.47 3.08
CA ALA A 184 15.85 15.76 3.75
C ALA A 184 15.08 15.65 5.07
N ARG A 185 14.68 14.45 5.49
CA ARG A 185 14.00 14.25 6.78
C ARG A 185 14.93 14.60 7.93
N VAL A 186 14.40 15.35 8.89
CA VAL A 186 15.08 15.67 10.14
C VAL A 186 14.66 14.66 11.22
N ASP A 187 15.63 14.08 11.90
CA ASP A 187 15.42 13.35 13.15
C ASP A 187 16.28 14.01 14.23
N ASP A 188 15.63 14.55 15.26
CA ASP A 188 16.30 15.16 16.41
C ASP A 188 16.78 14.11 17.44
N GLY A 189 16.40 12.84 17.25
CA GLY A 189 16.70 11.74 18.17
C GLY A 189 15.95 11.83 19.51
N ASP A 190 15.14 12.87 19.72
CA ASP A 190 14.39 13.05 20.94
C ASP A 190 13.13 12.18 20.87
N ARG A 191 12.97 11.34 21.88
CA ARG A 191 11.82 10.45 22.04
C ARG A 191 11.13 10.69 23.38
N GLY A 192 11.42 11.81 24.03
CA GLY A 192 10.76 12.29 25.24
C GLY A 192 9.38 12.90 24.97
N ALA A 193 8.77 13.41 26.03
CA ALA A 193 7.53 14.14 25.91
C ALA A 193 7.81 15.49 25.21
N GLN A 194 7.05 15.82 24.17
CA GLN A 194 7.30 16.99 23.33
C GLN A 194 6.11 17.94 23.36
N LEU A 195 6.36 19.22 23.67
CA LEU A 195 5.35 20.26 23.54
C LEU A 195 5.27 20.70 22.07
N VAL A 196 4.09 20.58 21.49
CA VAL A 196 3.79 21.03 20.12
C VAL A 196 2.85 22.22 20.20
N ILE A 197 3.32 23.35 19.66
CA ILE A 197 2.57 24.60 19.59
C ILE A 197 2.43 24.97 18.11
N GLY A 198 1.21 25.09 17.63
CA GLY A 198 0.99 25.47 16.23
C GLY A 198 -0.46 25.39 15.82
N ASN A 199 -0.85 26.21 14.85
CA ASN A 199 -2.20 26.26 14.27
C ASN A 199 -3.38 26.23 15.27
N GLY A 200 -3.21 26.90 16.42
CA GLY A 200 -4.23 27.00 17.46
C GLY A 200 -4.30 25.82 18.44
N VAL A 201 -3.38 24.85 18.35
CA VAL A 201 -3.24 23.76 19.34
C VAL A 201 -1.96 23.91 20.15
N THR A 202 -2.02 23.54 21.43
CA THR A 202 -0.88 23.50 22.35
C THR A 202 -1.01 22.21 23.15
N LEU A 203 -0.25 21.18 22.78
CA LEU A 203 -0.37 19.83 23.35
C LEU A 203 0.99 19.25 23.69
N VAL A 204 1.08 18.52 24.80
CA VAL A 204 2.24 17.70 25.12
C VAL A 204 2.00 16.28 24.59
N TRP A 205 2.84 15.83 23.69
CA TRP A 205 2.77 14.50 23.06
C TRP A 205 3.60 13.51 23.86
N ALA A 206 3.03 12.32 24.10
CA ALA A 206 3.63 11.30 24.95
C ALA A 206 5.03 10.88 24.46
N PRO A 207 5.96 10.52 25.38
CA PRO A 207 7.26 9.97 25.02
C PRO A 207 7.14 8.58 24.41
N ALA A 208 8.26 8.06 23.89
CA ALA A 208 8.34 6.68 23.44
C ALA A 208 8.09 5.74 24.60
N GLY A 209 7.16 4.81 24.40
CA GLY A 209 6.65 3.95 25.44
C GLY A 209 5.21 3.52 25.11
N PRO A 210 4.44 3.07 26.11
CA PRO A 210 3.09 2.58 25.89
C PRO A 210 2.14 3.62 25.30
N GLY A 211 2.41 4.92 25.50
CA GLY A 211 1.62 6.02 24.95
C GLY A 211 1.93 6.37 23.50
N TRP A 212 2.94 5.74 22.89
CA TRP A 212 3.35 5.98 21.52
C TRP A 212 3.52 4.66 20.77
N GLY A 213 2.43 4.19 20.18
CA GLY A 213 2.43 3.09 19.24
C GLY A 213 3.14 3.50 17.95
N ARG A 214 4.33 2.95 17.70
CA ARG A 214 5.19 3.35 16.58
C ARG A 214 5.12 2.38 15.39
N GLY A 215 4.13 1.48 15.41
CA GLY A 215 4.03 0.36 14.47
C GLY A 215 5.01 -0.75 14.85
N MET A 216 5.46 -1.52 13.86
CA MET A 216 6.56 -2.48 14.02
C MET A 216 7.89 -1.74 14.22
N LEU A 217 8.51 -1.87 15.40
CA LEU A 217 9.84 -1.35 15.68
C LEU A 217 10.94 -2.37 15.36
N ARG A 218 12.17 -1.86 15.20
CA ARG A 218 13.42 -2.63 15.02
C ARG A 218 13.64 -3.72 16.09
N ALA A 219 13.16 -3.50 17.32
CA ALA A 219 13.32 -4.42 18.44
C ALA A 219 12.15 -5.42 18.61
N ASP A 220 11.00 -5.15 17.99
CA ASP A 220 9.71 -5.80 18.34
C ASP A 220 9.40 -7.00 17.46
N GLN A 221 10.27 -7.33 16.50
CA GLN A 221 10.11 -8.49 15.62
C GLN A 221 9.99 -9.82 16.40
N LYS A 222 10.38 -9.84 17.68
CA LYS A 222 10.30 -11.02 18.56
C LYS A 222 9.11 -11.03 19.51
N ASN A 223 8.43 -9.90 19.77
CA ASN A 223 7.37 -9.81 20.78
C ASN A 223 6.21 -8.91 20.33
N PHE A 224 5.29 -9.44 19.52
CA PHE A 224 4.06 -8.76 19.08
C PHE A 224 3.12 -8.32 20.24
N ASN A 225 3.36 -8.78 21.47
CA ASN A 225 2.48 -8.58 22.62
C ASN A 225 2.94 -7.46 23.59
N GLN A 226 3.89 -6.59 23.22
CA GLN A 226 4.33 -5.51 24.12
C GLN A 226 3.46 -4.24 24.00
N PRO A 227 3.26 -3.49 25.09
CA PRO A 227 2.63 -2.16 25.05
C PRO A 227 3.41 -1.21 24.14
N GLY A 228 2.73 -0.54 23.18
CA GLY A 228 3.36 0.21 22.08
C GLY A 228 3.35 -0.52 20.73
N ALA A 229 2.75 -1.71 20.68
CA ALA A 229 2.60 -2.54 19.48
C ALA A 229 1.59 -2.02 18.45
N VAL A 230 1.44 -2.81 17.39
CA VAL A 230 0.42 -2.71 16.35
C VAL A 230 -0.96 -2.97 16.95
N LEU A 231 -1.56 -1.95 17.55
CA LEU A 231 -2.92 -2.01 18.10
C LEU A 231 -3.94 -1.52 17.08
N SER A 232 -5.06 -2.24 17.02
CA SER A 232 -6.27 -1.75 16.39
C SER A 232 -6.93 -0.66 17.24
N TRP A 233 -7.81 0.12 16.62
CA TRP A 233 -8.55 1.17 17.33
C TRP A 233 -9.39 0.59 18.49
N ASN A 234 -10.04 -0.56 18.28
CA ASN A 234 -10.80 -1.28 19.31
C ASN A 234 -9.95 -1.65 20.52
N GLU A 235 -8.73 -2.14 20.32
CA GLU A 235 -7.83 -2.52 21.42
C GLU A 235 -7.39 -1.29 22.23
N ILE A 236 -7.16 -0.16 21.56
CA ILE A 236 -6.83 1.11 22.22
C ILE A 236 -8.04 1.58 23.04
N ALA A 237 -9.24 1.61 22.45
CA ALA A 237 -10.45 2.11 23.09
C ALA A 237 -10.92 1.27 24.28
N LEU A 238 -10.76 -0.05 24.20
CA LEU A 238 -11.27 -1.00 25.21
C LEU A 238 -10.21 -1.42 26.23
N TYR A 239 -9.03 -0.79 26.24
CA TYR A 239 -7.90 -1.19 27.09
C TYR A 239 -8.29 -1.37 28.56
N GLY A 240 -9.01 -0.39 29.12
CA GLY A 240 -9.46 -0.36 30.51
C GLY A 240 -10.68 -1.24 30.82
N ARG A 241 -11.33 -1.83 29.82
CA ARG A 241 -12.42 -2.78 30.08
C ARG A 241 -11.86 -4.09 30.66
N PRO A 242 -12.45 -4.68 31.71
CA PRO A 242 -11.97 -5.94 32.28
C PRO A 242 -11.94 -7.10 31.25
N PRO A 243 -10.88 -7.94 31.24
CA PRO A 243 -9.63 -7.77 31.99
C PRO A 243 -8.81 -6.59 31.44
N ILE A 244 -8.28 -5.74 32.32
CA ILE A 244 -7.47 -4.58 31.92
C ILE A 244 -6.27 -5.04 31.09
N GLY A 245 -5.97 -4.31 30.01
CA GLY A 245 -4.87 -4.62 29.10
C GLY A 245 -5.32 -4.84 27.66
N VAL A 246 -4.41 -5.35 26.84
CA VAL A 246 -4.69 -5.81 25.47
C VAL A 246 -5.13 -7.28 25.53
N GLY A 247 -6.16 -7.65 24.76
CA GLY A 247 -6.65 -9.02 24.69
C GLY A 247 -8.17 -9.09 24.57
N ASP A 248 -8.67 -10.33 24.64
CA ASP A 248 -10.09 -10.65 24.51
C ASP A 248 -10.94 -9.94 25.57
N LYS A 249 -11.90 -9.12 25.12
CA LYS A 249 -12.85 -8.43 25.98
C LYS A 249 -14.21 -9.16 25.93
N PRO A 250 -14.78 -9.56 27.07
CA PRO A 250 -16.12 -10.15 27.11
C PRO A 250 -17.14 -9.28 26.38
N GLY A 251 -17.87 -9.87 25.42
CA GLY A 251 -18.81 -9.14 24.55
C GLY A 251 -18.21 -8.61 23.24
N PHE A 252 -16.89 -8.72 23.04
CA PHE A 252 -16.16 -8.30 21.84
C PHE A 252 -15.32 -9.42 21.19
N VAL A 253 -15.21 -10.59 21.84
CA VAL A 253 -14.43 -11.73 21.35
C VAL A 253 -15.09 -12.37 20.13
N GLY A 254 -14.34 -12.54 19.05
CA GLY A 254 -14.74 -13.32 17.87
C GLY A 254 -15.84 -12.70 17.01
N LEU A 255 -16.37 -11.54 17.41
CA LEU A 255 -17.29 -10.75 16.61
C LEU A 255 -16.47 -9.77 15.79
N ALA A 256 -16.41 -9.99 14.48
CA ALA A 256 -16.00 -8.92 13.58
C ALA A 256 -16.96 -7.75 13.84
N CYS A 257 -16.40 -6.57 14.08
CA CYS A 257 -17.18 -5.36 14.24
C CYS A 257 -18.13 -5.23 13.03
N ASP A 258 -19.42 -5.47 13.28
CA ASP A 258 -20.44 -5.69 12.27
C ASP A 258 -21.47 -4.56 12.34
N SER A 259 -21.62 -3.86 11.22
CA SER A 259 -22.53 -2.72 11.09
C SER A 259 -24.01 -3.08 11.25
N SER A 260 -24.35 -4.37 11.22
CA SER A 260 -25.74 -4.83 11.31
C SER A 260 -26.21 -5.15 12.73
N THR A 261 -25.28 -5.38 13.67
CA THR A 261 -25.61 -5.80 15.04
C THR A 261 -25.07 -4.88 16.12
N ASP A 262 -24.28 -3.87 15.75
CA ASP A 262 -23.51 -2.98 16.65
C ASP A 262 -22.58 -3.74 17.61
N ALA A 263 -22.44 -5.06 17.42
CA ALA A 263 -21.73 -5.93 18.33
C ALA A 263 -20.25 -5.96 17.97
N GLY A 264 -19.39 -5.95 19.00
CA GLY A 264 -17.94 -6.02 18.81
C GLY A 264 -17.26 -4.72 18.36
N CYS A 265 -17.98 -3.59 18.31
CA CYS A 265 -17.42 -2.30 17.94
C CYS A 265 -17.25 -1.40 19.17
N ALA A 266 -16.02 -0.95 19.43
CA ALA A 266 -15.81 0.09 20.42
C ALA A 266 -16.36 1.42 19.89
N THR A 267 -16.83 2.28 20.79
CA THR A 267 -17.37 3.60 20.47
C THR A 267 -16.41 4.70 20.87
N GLN A 268 -16.62 5.91 20.37
CA GLN A 268 -15.89 7.10 20.86
C GLN A 268 -16.06 7.28 22.39
N VAL A 269 -17.20 6.88 22.95
CA VAL A 269 -17.42 6.85 24.40
C VAL A 269 -16.47 5.86 25.07
N ASP A 270 -16.26 4.67 24.50
CA ASP A 270 -15.27 3.71 25.02
C ASP A 270 -13.85 4.28 24.94
N MET A 271 -13.48 4.92 23.84
CA MET A 271 -12.18 5.59 23.71
C MET A 271 -11.94 6.62 24.82
N ALA A 272 -12.96 7.42 25.13
CA ALA A 272 -12.91 8.40 26.21
C ALA A 272 -13.05 7.78 27.61
N ALA A 273 -13.73 6.64 27.77
CA ALA A 273 -14.04 6.03 29.06
C ALA A 273 -12.97 5.02 29.54
N THR A 274 -12.41 4.27 28.60
CA THR A 274 -11.53 3.12 28.87
C THR A 274 -10.30 3.09 27.98
N GLY A 275 -10.05 4.14 27.20
CA GLY A 275 -8.91 4.19 26.28
C GLY A 275 -7.55 4.04 26.97
N LEU A 276 -6.61 3.40 26.27
CA LEU A 276 -5.25 3.11 26.76
C LEU A 276 -4.55 4.33 27.36
N CYS A 277 -4.66 5.49 26.70
CA CYS A 277 -3.99 6.71 27.15
C CYS A 277 -4.36 7.11 28.59
N ARG A 278 -5.60 6.81 29.03
CA ARG A 278 -6.03 7.14 30.39
C ARG A 278 -5.23 6.43 31.47
N TYR A 279 -4.60 5.30 31.14
CA TYR A 279 -3.83 4.49 32.07
C TYR A 279 -2.34 4.84 32.08
N LEU A 280 -1.90 5.83 31.30
CA LEU A 280 -0.51 6.25 31.30
C LEU A 280 -0.15 7.00 32.59
N SER A 281 1.01 6.66 33.16
CA SER A 281 1.64 7.42 34.23
C SER A 281 1.87 8.88 33.84
N ALA A 282 2.05 9.76 34.82
CA ALA A 282 2.28 11.19 34.58
C ALA A 282 3.46 11.48 33.63
N ASP A 283 4.52 10.67 33.70
CA ASP A 283 5.68 10.75 32.81
C ASP A 283 5.45 10.10 31.43
N GLY A 284 4.32 9.39 31.23
CA GLY A 284 3.98 8.71 29.98
C GLY A 284 4.78 7.44 29.69
N LEU A 285 5.63 6.99 30.62
CA LEU A 285 6.57 5.87 30.39
C LEU A 285 5.99 4.49 30.75
N GLN A 286 4.90 4.43 31.52
CA GLN A 286 4.33 3.17 32.01
C GLN A 286 2.80 3.18 31.97
N LEU A 287 2.21 2.00 31.85
CA LEU A 287 0.76 1.79 32.05
C LEU A 287 0.51 1.38 33.50
N GLN A 288 -0.47 2.03 34.12
CA GLN A 288 -0.93 1.76 35.46
C GLN A 288 -2.13 0.81 35.42
N ASN A 289 -2.45 0.21 36.58
CA ASN A 289 -3.63 -0.65 36.71
C ASN A 289 -4.93 0.16 36.91
N GLU A 290 -4.81 1.44 37.23
CA GLU A 290 -5.93 2.36 37.45
C GLU A 290 -5.82 3.54 36.48
N PRO A 291 -6.96 4.12 36.04
CA PRO A 291 -6.95 5.31 35.21
C PRO A 291 -6.32 6.49 35.96
N GLN A 292 -5.38 7.15 35.30
CA GLN A 292 -4.68 8.35 35.77
C GLN A 292 -5.32 9.64 35.24
N ASP A 293 -5.99 9.56 34.09
CA ASP A 293 -6.74 10.65 33.46
C ASP A 293 -5.90 11.90 33.14
N ILE A 294 -4.59 11.70 32.93
CA ILE A 294 -3.64 12.74 32.52
C ILE A 294 -3.55 12.82 31.00
N TRP A 295 -3.47 11.66 30.35
CA TRP A 295 -3.30 11.55 28.91
C TRP A 295 -4.58 11.06 28.25
N ARG A 296 -4.81 11.50 27.02
CA ARG A 296 -5.92 11.10 26.16
C ARG A 296 -5.45 10.85 24.73
N MET A 297 -6.27 10.18 23.93
CA MET A 297 -6.07 10.17 22.49
C MET A 297 -6.38 11.57 21.92
N PRO A 298 -5.58 12.08 20.97
CA PRO A 298 -5.88 13.34 20.28
C PRO A 298 -6.96 13.14 19.21
N THR A 299 -7.70 14.20 18.91
CA THR A 299 -8.69 14.22 17.82
C THR A 299 -8.00 14.32 16.45
N VAL A 300 -8.78 14.12 15.38
CA VAL A 300 -8.34 14.31 13.99
C VAL A 300 -7.85 15.75 13.78
N ASP A 301 -8.63 16.73 14.25
CA ASP A 301 -8.29 18.15 14.12
C ASP A 301 -6.97 18.48 14.86
N GLU A 302 -6.78 17.94 16.07
CA GLU A 302 -5.55 18.15 16.84
C GLU A 302 -4.32 17.54 16.18
N MET A 303 -4.45 16.30 15.66
CA MET A 303 -3.38 15.64 14.93
C MET A 303 -3.01 16.40 13.66
N VAL A 304 -4.00 16.77 12.84
CA VAL A 304 -3.79 17.53 11.60
C VAL A 304 -3.09 18.84 11.90
N ARG A 305 -3.59 19.62 12.87
CA ARG A 305 -3.01 20.90 13.25
C ARG A 305 -1.62 20.79 13.88
N SER A 306 -1.21 19.60 14.32
CA SER A 306 0.11 19.34 14.87
C SER A 306 1.13 18.83 13.84
N LEU A 307 0.72 18.56 12.61
CA LEU A 307 1.63 18.13 11.54
C LEU A 307 2.73 19.16 11.31
N ALA A 308 3.96 18.67 11.12
CA ALA A 308 5.16 19.49 11.09
C ALA A 308 6.13 19.04 10.00
N ARG A 309 7.05 19.95 9.67
CA ARG A 309 8.21 19.69 8.82
C ARG A 309 9.35 20.61 9.24
N HIS A 310 10.54 20.03 9.34
CA HIS A 310 11.79 20.69 9.73
C HIS A 310 11.65 21.45 11.05
N GLY A 311 10.96 20.85 12.02
CA GLY A 311 10.69 21.44 13.34
C GLY A 311 9.68 22.59 13.34
N ALA A 312 9.08 22.92 12.19
CA ALA A 312 8.05 23.95 12.06
C ALA A 312 6.66 23.34 11.83
N ASN A 313 5.64 23.94 12.43
CA ASN A 313 4.25 23.56 12.16
C ASN A 313 3.90 23.80 10.68
N SER A 314 3.17 22.85 10.07
CA SER A 314 2.85 22.87 8.63
C SER A 314 1.59 23.70 8.28
N GLY A 315 0.91 24.26 9.28
CA GLY A 315 -0.30 25.07 9.10
C GLY A 315 -1.47 24.29 8.54
N CYS A 316 -1.55 22.99 8.84
CA CYS A 316 -2.56 22.11 8.26
C CYS A 316 -3.93 22.29 8.91
N THR A 317 -4.98 22.37 8.10
CA THR A 317 -6.38 22.38 8.53
C THR A 317 -7.17 21.32 7.78
N TRP A 318 -8.20 20.77 8.42
CA TRP A 318 -9.09 19.79 7.81
C TRP A 318 -10.55 20.27 7.91
N ASP A 319 -11.32 20.07 6.85
CA ASP A 319 -12.70 20.56 6.74
C ASP A 319 -13.75 19.58 7.29
N GLY A 320 -13.30 18.43 7.81
CA GLY A 320 -14.17 17.37 8.33
C GLY A 320 -14.82 16.49 7.26
N LYS A 321 -14.48 16.66 5.98
CA LYS A 321 -15.19 16.03 4.85
C LYS A 321 -14.28 15.43 3.80
N THR A 322 -13.17 16.09 3.51
CA THR A 322 -12.23 15.67 2.48
C THR A 322 -11.30 14.58 3.01
N ASP A 323 -10.75 13.75 2.13
CA ASP A 323 -9.81 12.69 2.53
C ASP A 323 -8.37 13.22 2.76
N SER A 324 -8.19 14.53 2.87
CA SER A 324 -6.88 15.19 2.98
C SER A 324 -6.97 16.50 3.75
N ALA A 325 -5.91 16.85 4.46
CA ALA A 325 -5.75 18.17 5.05
C ALA A 325 -5.16 19.17 4.04
N GLU A 326 -5.59 20.43 4.14
CA GLU A 326 -4.96 21.55 3.44
C GLU A 326 -3.83 22.10 4.30
N CYS A 327 -2.61 22.11 3.78
CA CYS A 327 -1.42 22.56 4.52
C CYS A 327 -0.70 23.69 3.78
N ALA A 328 -0.16 24.65 4.53
CA ALA A 328 0.69 25.70 3.97
C ALA A 328 2.03 25.13 3.48
N ILE A 329 2.55 24.13 4.18
CA ILE A 329 3.75 23.37 3.82
C ILE A 329 3.37 21.89 3.89
N THR A 330 3.76 21.07 2.92
CA THR A 330 3.51 19.61 3.00
C THR A 330 4.32 19.03 4.17
N PRO A 331 3.66 18.47 5.21
CA PRO A 331 4.34 17.85 6.33
C PRO A 331 5.07 16.58 5.90
N ASP A 332 6.01 16.12 6.73
CA ASP A 332 6.70 14.84 6.52
C ASP A 332 6.77 14.05 7.83
N LYS A 333 7.23 12.81 7.72
CA LYS A 333 7.39 11.88 8.83
C LYS A 333 8.61 12.28 9.67
N GLU A 334 8.42 13.30 10.50
CA GLU A 334 9.45 13.90 11.33
C GLU A 334 8.98 14.13 12.78
N PRO A 335 9.92 14.27 13.73
CA PRO A 335 9.63 14.81 15.05
C PRO A 335 9.02 16.22 14.96
N PRO A 336 8.26 16.64 15.98
CA PRO A 336 8.06 15.97 17.25
C PRO A 336 6.99 14.89 17.22
N LEU A 337 6.21 14.74 16.14
CA LEU A 337 5.04 13.85 16.10
C LEU A 337 5.37 12.42 15.66
N TRP A 338 6.21 12.28 14.64
CA TRP A 338 6.54 10.99 14.04
C TRP A 338 7.96 10.53 14.40
N ASP A 339 8.16 9.22 14.38
CA ASP A 339 9.49 8.60 14.43
C ASP A 339 9.88 8.21 12.99
N PRO A 340 10.84 8.90 12.35
CA PRO A 340 11.23 8.61 10.97
C PRO A 340 11.68 7.16 10.75
N ASP A 341 12.24 6.54 11.80
CA ASP A 341 12.81 5.19 11.76
C ASP A 341 11.81 4.08 12.13
N SER A 342 10.57 4.44 12.49
CA SER A 342 9.53 3.45 12.78
C SER A 342 8.73 3.08 11.54
N SER A 343 7.95 2.00 11.56
CA SER A 343 7.11 1.63 10.40
C SER A 343 5.78 2.39 10.33
N ALA A 344 5.35 3.03 11.42
CA ALA A 344 4.10 3.77 11.43
C ALA A 344 4.15 4.94 10.44
N VAL A 345 3.16 4.97 9.55
CA VAL A 345 2.90 6.07 8.61
C VAL A 345 1.48 6.61 8.75
N TYR A 346 0.67 5.94 9.58
CA TYR A 346 -0.68 6.31 9.96
C TYR A 346 -0.80 6.31 11.48
N TYR A 347 -1.49 7.30 12.04
CA TYR A 347 -1.89 7.28 13.45
C TYR A 347 -3.41 7.28 13.57
N TRP A 348 -3.92 6.43 14.44
CA TRP A 348 -5.32 6.45 14.88
C TRP A 348 -5.64 7.74 15.61
N ALA A 349 -6.75 8.37 15.26
CA ALA A 349 -7.32 9.48 16.03
C ALA A 349 -8.35 8.98 17.06
N ALA A 350 -8.69 9.83 18.02
CA ALA A 350 -9.76 9.57 18.99
C ALA A 350 -11.15 9.51 18.34
N ASP A 351 -11.32 10.15 17.18
CA ASP A 351 -12.62 10.28 16.53
C ASP A 351 -13.04 9.01 15.80
N GLU A 352 -14.29 8.67 16.03
CA GLU A 352 -15.00 7.63 15.32
C GLU A 352 -15.49 8.18 13.97
N TYR A 353 -15.33 7.41 12.88
CA TYR A 353 -15.92 7.78 11.60
C TYR A 353 -17.37 7.33 11.52
N ASN A 354 -17.59 6.06 11.85
CA ASN A 354 -18.91 5.46 11.97
C ASN A 354 -18.81 4.25 12.94
N LEU A 355 -19.92 3.53 13.09
CA LEU A 355 -20.00 2.38 13.97
C LEU A 355 -18.86 1.36 13.78
N VAL A 356 -18.42 1.12 12.54
CA VAL A 356 -17.42 0.07 12.24
C VAL A 356 -16.02 0.57 11.94
N GLU A 357 -15.86 1.87 11.68
CA GLU A 357 -14.60 2.47 11.27
C GLU A 357 -14.20 3.65 12.16
N ALA A 358 -12.89 3.84 12.30
CA ALA A 358 -12.32 5.00 12.96
C ALA A 358 -11.37 5.74 12.03
N TYR A 359 -11.15 7.02 12.34
CA TYR A 359 -10.24 7.84 11.56
C TYR A 359 -8.78 7.53 11.87
N TYR A 360 -7.98 7.57 10.83
CA TYR A 360 -6.52 7.66 10.90
C TYR A 360 -6.02 8.80 10.03
N ILE A 361 -4.84 9.31 10.37
CA ILE A 361 -4.16 10.37 9.64
C ILE A 361 -2.77 9.90 9.26
N ASN A 362 -2.34 10.20 8.04
CA ASN A 362 -0.97 9.95 7.62
C ASN A 362 -0.03 11.13 7.87
N TYR A 363 1.27 10.84 7.83
CA TYR A 363 2.30 11.82 8.17
C TYR A 363 2.39 13.04 7.26
N ASN A 364 1.91 12.95 6.01
CA ASN A 364 1.99 14.05 5.04
C ASN A 364 0.66 14.81 4.86
N GLY A 365 -0.36 14.49 5.65
CA GLY A 365 -1.68 15.13 5.61
C GLY A 365 -2.53 14.79 4.40
N ASN A 366 -2.04 14.02 3.41
CA ASN A 366 -2.78 13.68 2.21
C ASN A 366 -3.78 12.51 2.39
N ALA A 367 -3.80 11.89 3.57
CA ALA A 367 -4.79 10.89 3.93
C ALA A 367 -5.33 11.16 5.34
N VAL A 368 -6.57 11.66 5.39
CA VAL A 368 -7.43 11.69 6.57
C VAL A 368 -8.61 10.79 6.23
N HIS A 369 -8.50 9.51 6.57
CA HIS A 369 -9.40 8.48 6.06
C HIS A 369 -9.85 7.56 7.19
N SER A 370 -10.85 6.72 6.92
CA SER A 370 -11.33 5.71 7.85
C SER A 370 -10.80 4.31 7.52
N GLN A 371 -10.67 3.47 8.56
CA GLN A 371 -10.45 2.03 8.43
C GLN A 371 -11.23 1.27 9.52
N PRO A 372 -11.52 -0.03 9.33
CA PRO A 372 -12.23 -0.83 10.31
C PRO A 372 -11.55 -0.78 11.69
N LYS A 373 -12.32 -0.56 12.75
CA LYS A 373 -11.80 -0.40 14.12
C LYS A 373 -11.06 -1.63 14.65
N SER A 374 -11.36 -2.81 14.10
CA SER A 374 -10.72 -4.08 14.43
C SER A 374 -9.42 -4.32 13.66
N PHE A 375 -9.08 -3.46 12.71
CA PHE A 375 -7.89 -3.63 11.89
C PHE A 375 -6.67 -3.04 12.60
N GLY A 376 -5.65 -3.87 12.83
CA GLY A 376 -4.32 -3.44 13.26
C GLY A 376 -3.30 -3.92 12.23
N ASN A 377 -2.45 -3.01 11.73
CA ASN A 377 -1.35 -3.40 10.84
C ASN A 377 -0.05 -2.68 11.23
N ALA A 378 1.08 -3.21 10.78
CA ALA A 378 2.41 -2.68 11.12
C ALA A 378 2.62 -1.19 10.77
N ARG A 379 1.79 -0.61 9.92
CA ARG A 379 1.88 0.77 9.44
C ARG A 379 1.02 1.74 10.27
N HIS A 380 0.15 1.20 11.14
CA HIS A 380 -0.64 1.99 12.07
C HIS A 380 0.06 2.08 13.41
N GLY A 381 -0.05 3.26 13.99
CA GLY A 381 0.35 3.56 15.34
C GLY A 381 -0.68 4.43 16.04
N TYR A 382 -0.30 4.99 17.16
CA TYR A 382 -1.07 5.98 17.91
C TYR A 382 -0.11 6.80 18.75
N ARG A 383 -0.55 7.98 19.19
CA ARG A 383 0.21 8.74 20.18
C ARG A 383 -0.71 9.53 21.07
N CYS A 384 -0.55 9.36 22.37
CA CYS A 384 -1.34 10.05 23.37
C CYS A 384 -0.86 11.50 23.54
N VAL A 385 -1.77 12.36 23.98
CA VAL A 385 -1.52 13.77 24.29
C VAL A 385 -2.06 14.14 25.65
N ARG A 386 -1.55 15.24 26.21
CA ARG A 386 -2.14 15.93 27.36
C ARG A 386 -2.06 17.44 27.15
N GLU A 387 -2.85 18.16 27.92
CA GLU A 387 -2.73 19.62 28.00
C GLU A 387 -1.40 20.01 28.69
N PRO A 388 -0.81 21.16 28.34
CA PRO A 388 0.29 21.74 29.11
C PRO A 388 -0.16 22.10 30.53
N GLU A 389 0.79 22.11 31.47
CA GLU A 389 0.55 22.50 32.87
C GLU A 389 0.40 24.01 33.07
#